data_AF-A0A3M1ZAT4-F1
#
_entry.id   AF-A0A3M1ZAT4-F1
#
_cell.length_a   1.000
_cell.length_b   1.000
_cell.length_c   1.000
_cell.angle_alpha   90.00
_cell.angle_beta   90.00
_cell.angle_gamma   90.00
#
_symmetry.space_group_name_H-M   'P 1'
#
loop_
_entity.id
_entity.type
_entity.pdbx_description
1 polymer ?
#
loop_
_entity_poly.entity_id
_entity_poly.type
_entity_poly.pdbx_seq_one_letter_code
_entity_poly.pdbx_strand_id
1 'polypeptide(L)'
;MKHPVAICLLYFLMGNALFAQEQIGMRLENHAGVYSLSLQPAGNLTNPLKWDIHLASAGFFADNNYLFIAQTNTFDLWRRADTDPFLTVPDLEGPPPADAFLIDYFKGNKRRFAHLNVDISGPGLALKIGDDQSVALFTKMRIAGGAPRLQTQFGYYEYQQRPLLTTFSISNFEGA
;
A
#
# COMPACT_ATOMS: atom_id res chain seq x y z
N MET A 1 -35.97 -22.99 7.15
CA MET A 1 -34.91 -22.11 7.68
C MET A 1 -33.71 -22.96 8.12
N LYS A 2 -32.79 -23.34 7.21
CA LYS A 2 -31.72 -24.32 7.54
C LYS A 2 -30.31 -24.01 7.01
N HIS A 3 -30.07 -22.81 6.48
CA HIS A 3 -28.76 -22.48 5.89
C HIS A 3 -28.09 -21.18 6.39
N PRO A 4 -28.27 -20.70 7.65
CA PRO A 4 -27.55 -19.51 8.10
C PRO A 4 -26.03 -19.74 8.15
N VAL A 5 -25.60 -20.95 8.50
CA VAL A 5 -24.17 -21.32 8.55
C VAL A 5 -23.54 -21.36 7.16
N ALA A 6 -24.25 -21.89 6.16
CA ALA A 6 -23.76 -21.94 4.78
C ALA A 6 -23.64 -20.55 4.16
N ILE A 7 -24.56 -19.63 4.50
CA ILE A 7 -24.50 -18.23 4.07
C ILE A 7 -23.30 -17.52 4.72
N CYS A 8 -23.07 -17.71 6.03
CA CYS A 8 -21.88 -17.18 6.70
C CYS A 8 -20.57 -17.73 6.10
N LEU A 9 -20.52 -19.02 5.76
CA LEU A 9 -19.34 -19.64 5.14
C LEU A 9 -19.08 -19.08 3.73
N LEU A 10 -20.14 -18.82 2.96
CA LEU A 10 -20.04 -18.23 1.62
C LEU A 10 -19.51 -16.78 1.68
N TYR A 11 -19.98 -15.99 2.65
CA TYR A 11 -19.45 -14.63 2.90
C TYR A 11 -17.98 -14.65 3.32
N PHE A 12 -17.55 -15.65 4.10
CA PHE A 12 -16.15 -15.80 4.50
C PHE A 12 -15.24 -16.19 3.32
N LEU A 13 -15.74 -16.99 2.37
CA LEU A 13 -14.98 -17.41 1.19
C LEU A 13 -14.83 -16.30 0.14
N MET A 14 -15.79 -15.38 0.03
CA MET A 14 -15.73 -14.25 -0.90
C MET A 14 -14.76 -13.13 -0.45
N GLY A 15 -14.26 -13.16 0.79
CA GLY A 15 -13.30 -12.19 1.31
C GLY A 15 -11.85 -12.33 0.80
N ASN A 16 -11.55 -13.36 -0.01
CA ASN A 16 -10.17 -13.67 -0.44
C ASN A 16 -9.66 -12.82 -1.62
N ALA A 17 -10.45 -11.86 -2.11
CA ALA A 17 -9.96 -10.85 -3.05
C ALA A 17 -9.36 -9.65 -2.30
N LEU A 18 -8.31 -9.91 -1.51
CA LEU A 18 -7.51 -8.86 -0.88
C LEU A 18 -6.64 -8.20 -1.96
N PHE A 19 -7.24 -7.29 -2.72
CA PHE A 19 -6.47 -6.27 -3.41
C PHE A 19 -5.90 -5.33 -2.35
N ALA A 20 -4.64 -4.91 -2.51
CA ALA A 20 -3.98 -3.98 -1.61
C ALA A 20 -4.92 -2.79 -1.32
N GLN A 21 -5.56 -2.80 -0.15
CA GLN A 21 -6.49 -1.75 0.24
C GLN A 21 -5.69 -0.59 0.80
N GLU A 22 -5.75 0.52 0.09
CA GLU A 22 -5.38 1.81 0.64
C GLU A 22 -6.20 2.08 1.91
N GLN A 23 -5.55 2.62 2.94
CA GLN A 23 -6.12 2.82 4.27
C GLN A 23 -7.14 3.98 4.35
N ILE A 24 -7.81 4.26 3.24
CA ILE A 24 -8.77 5.37 3.07
C ILE A 24 -9.96 5.20 4.00
N GLY A 25 -10.42 3.96 4.24
CA GLY A 25 -11.54 3.68 5.14
C GLY A 25 -11.33 4.23 6.55
N MET A 26 -10.13 4.09 7.11
CA MET A 26 -9.80 4.59 8.44
C MET A 26 -9.89 6.12 8.55
N ARG A 27 -9.84 6.85 7.42
CA ARG A 27 -9.92 8.33 7.39
C ARG A 27 -11.33 8.85 7.11
N LEU A 28 -12.19 8.02 6.53
CA LEU A 28 -13.52 8.40 6.07
C LEU A 28 -14.64 7.81 6.93
N GLU A 29 -14.30 7.01 7.94
CA GLU A 29 -15.29 6.48 8.87
C GLU A 29 -15.91 7.61 9.71
N ASN A 30 -17.19 7.45 10.07
CA ASN A 30 -17.91 8.40 10.92
C ASN A 30 -17.26 8.60 12.30
N HIS A 31 -16.43 7.64 12.74
CA HIS A 31 -15.68 7.67 13.99
C HIS A 31 -14.17 7.89 13.78
N ALA A 32 -13.74 8.29 12.58
CA ALA A 32 -12.34 8.60 12.30
C ALA A 32 -11.86 9.86 13.05
N GLY A 33 -12.78 10.69 13.56
CA GLY A 33 -12.47 11.68 14.59
C GLY A 33 -11.40 12.67 14.16
N VAL A 34 -10.42 12.91 15.04
CA VAL A 34 -9.26 13.77 14.79
C VAL A 34 -8.49 13.37 13.52
N TYR A 35 -8.45 12.07 13.19
CA TYR A 35 -7.70 11.56 12.03
C TYR A 35 -8.30 12.04 10.69
N SER A 36 -9.63 12.18 10.63
CA SER A 36 -10.37 12.72 9.46
C SER A 36 -10.08 14.20 9.19
N LEU A 37 -9.70 14.96 10.23
CA LEU A 37 -9.49 16.42 10.12
C LEU A 37 -8.31 16.79 9.23
N SER A 38 -7.40 15.83 9.00
CA SER A 38 -6.32 15.98 8.03
C SER A 38 -6.79 15.99 6.57
N LEU A 39 -7.96 15.43 6.27
CA LEU A 39 -8.62 15.50 4.96
C LEU A 39 -9.68 16.60 4.93
N GLN A 40 -10.47 16.71 5.99
CA GLN A 40 -11.59 17.65 6.08
C GLN A 40 -11.57 18.37 7.44
N PRO A 41 -10.90 19.54 7.54
CA PRO A 41 -10.78 20.28 8.79
C PRO A 41 -12.12 20.65 9.45
N ALA A 42 -13.16 20.87 8.65
CA ALA A 42 -14.51 21.18 9.13
C ALA A 42 -15.30 19.95 9.61
N GLY A 43 -14.80 18.73 9.40
CA GLY A 43 -15.52 17.49 9.71
C GLY A 43 -15.86 17.32 11.19
N ASN A 44 -15.13 17.99 12.08
CA ASN A 44 -15.42 17.91 13.52
C ASN A 44 -16.73 18.62 13.92
N LEU A 45 -17.23 19.57 13.13
CA LEU A 45 -18.47 20.29 13.46
C LEU A 45 -19.69 19.35 13.45
N THR A 46 -19.66 18.36 12.54
CA THR A 46 -20.69 17.33 12.38
C THR A 46 -20.48 16.11 13.27
N ASN A 47 -19.38 16.05 14.04
CA ASN A 47 -19.13 14.95 14.98
C ASN A 47 -20.13 15.03 16.15
N PRO A 48 -20.86 13.95 16.49
CA PRO A 48 -21.74 13.94 17.67
C PRO A 48 -20.96 14.04 18.99
N LEU A 49 -19.66 13.71 19.00
CA LEU A 49 -18.83 13.77 20.19
C LEU A 49 -18.28 15.19 20.42
N LYS A 50 -18.40 15.68 21.66
CA LYS A 50 -17.86 17.00 22.06
C LYS A 50 -16.35 17.03 22.15
N TRP A 51 -15.74 15.88 22.38
CA TRP A 51 -14.29 15.70 22.44
C TRP A 51 -13.92 14.38 21.80
N ASP A 52 -12.75 14.35 21.18
CA ASP A 52 -12.20 13.19 20.50
C ASP A 52 -10.69 13.12 20.74
N ILE A 53 -10.19 11.95 21.10
CA ILE A 53 -8.77 11.69 21.33
C ILE A 53 -8.29 10.64 20.34
N HIS A 54 -7.27 11.00 19.59
CA HIS A 54 -6.47 10.10 18.80
C HIS A 54 -5.13 9.88 19.52
N LEU A 55 -4.78 8.62 19.83
CA LEU A 55 -3.54 8.32 20.55
C LEU A 55 -2.36 8.18 19.60
N ALA A 56 -2.43 7.23 18.67
CA ALA A 56 -1.45 7.01 17.62
C ALA A 56 -2.03 6.09 16.54
N SER A 57 -1.56 6.26 15.31
CA SER A 57 -1.85 5.36 14.20
C SER A 57 -0.65 5.29 13.27
N ALA A 58 -0.40 4.12 12.69
CA ALA A 58 0.60 3.94 11.65
C ALA A 58 -0.01 3.19 10.47
N GLY A 59 0.37 3.62 9.27
CA GLY A 59 -0.09 3.12 8.01
C GLY A 59 1.06 2.94 7.05
N PHE A 60 1.11 1.78 6.41
CA PHE A 60 2.08 1.47 5.36
C PHE A 60 1.34 0.84 4.18
N PHE A 61 1.56 1.39 3.00
CA PHE A 61 1.02 0.89 1.75
C PHE A 61 2.10 0.94 0.68
N ALA A 62 2.33 -0.20 0.04
CA ALA A 62 3.21 -0.30 -1.10
C ALA A 62 2.53 -1.15 -2.18
N ASP A 63 2.54 -0.65 -3.41
CA ASP A 63 1.99 -1.36 -4.57
C ASP A 63 2.90 -1.14 -5.77
N ASN A 64 3.13 -2.20 -6.54
CA ASN A 64 3.92 -2.13 -7.76
C ASN A 64 3.59 -3.31 -8.69
N ASN A 65 3.81 -3.11 -9.98
CA ASN A 65 3.72 -4.18 -10.98
C ASN A 65 5.05 -4.38 -11.74
N TYR A 66 6.17 -4.05 -11.07
CA TYR A 66 7.52 -4.16 -11.61
C TYR A 66 8.22 -5.44 -11.13
N LEU A 67 8.28 -5.65 -9.81
CA LEU A 67 8.87 -6.83 -9.17
C LEU A 67 7.90 -7.47 -8.17
N PHE A 68 8.09 -8.75 -7.93
CA PHE A 68 7.36 -9.51 -6.91
C PHE A 68 8.30 -10.50 -6.23
N ILE A 69 7.92 -10.89 -5.01
CA ILE A 69 8.60 -11.96 -4.28
C ILE A 69 7.78 -13.23 -4.50
N ALA A 70 8.38 -14.24 -5.13
CA ALA A 70 7.73 -15.49 -5.45
C ALA A 70 7.69 -16.43 -4.23
N GLN A 71 6.67 -17.29 -4.20
CA GLN A 71 6.55 -18.41 -3.26
C GLN A 71 6.63 -18.02 -1.77
N THR A 72 6.17 -16.82 -1.42
CA THR A 72 6.17 -16.32 -0.04
C THR A 72 4.78 -15.84 0.40
N ASN A 73 4.62 -15.65 1.71
CA ASN A 73 3.48 -14.97 2.30
C ASN A 73 3.97 -13.85 3.24
N THR A 74 3.09 -12.91 3.59
CA THR A 74 3.45 -11.73 4.39
C THR A 74 4.03 -12.06 5.76
N PHE A 75 3.55 -13.14 6.39
CA PHE A 75 4.01 -13.55 7.71
C PHE A 75 5.41 -14.16 7.66
N ASP A 76 5.68 -14.99 6.66
CA ASP A 76 7.01 -15.57 6.43
C ASP A 76 8.03 -14.50 6.05
N LEU A 77 7.65 -13.52 5.21
CA LEU A 77 8.49 -12.34 4.97
C LEU A 77 8.82 -11.62 6.27
N TRP A 78 7.82 -11.28 7.08
CA TRP A 78 8.07 -10.56 8.34
C TRP A 78 8.98 -11.32 9.31
N ARG A 79 8.86 -12.65 9.37
CA ARG A 79 9.62 -13.50 10.31
C ARG A 79 11.04 -13.81 9.83
N ARG A 80 11.25 -13.98 8.52
CA ARG A 80 12.50 -14.51 7.95
C ARG A 80 13.27 -13.47 7.13
N ALA A 81 12.73 -12.28 6.87
CA ALA A 81 13.39 -11.25 6.05
C ALA A 81 14.79 -10.86 6.55
N ASP A 82 15.04 -10.94 7.86
CA ASP A 82 16.36 -10.61 8.43
C ASP A 82 17.36 -11.78 8.39
N THR A 83 16.86 -13.01 8.26
CA THR A 83 17.66 -14.25 8.36
C THR A 83 18.02 -14.81 6.98
N ASP A 84 17.06 -14.76 6.05
CA ASP A 84 17.17 -15.44 4.77
C ASP A 84 17.58 -14.48 3.65
N PRO A 85 18.46 -14.90 2.73
CA PRO A 85 18.89 -14.05 1.62
C PRO A 85 17.77 -13.82 0.60
N PHE A 86 17.77 -12.62 0.01
CA PHE A 86 16.97 -12.30 -1.17
C PHE A 86 17.80 -12.57 -2.43
N LEU A 87 17.29 -13.44 -3.31
CA LEU A 87 17.94 -13.83 -4.55
C LEU A 87 17.06 -13.48 -5.74
N THR A 88 17.65 -12.88 -6.76
CA THR A 88 16.99 -12.55 -8.03
C THR A 88 16.95 -13.78 -8.95
N VAL A 89 15.76 -14.18 -9.39
CA VAL A 89 15.57 -15.33 -10.28
C VAL A 89 16.44 -15.28 -11.55
N PRO A 90 16.61 -14.12 -12.22
CA PRO A 90 17.49 -14.02 -13.38
C PRO A 90 18.97 -14.33 -13.12
N ASP A 91 19.45 -14.20 -11.89
CA ASP A 91 20.85 -14.37 -11.51
C ASP A 91 21.13 -15.77 -10.92
N LEU A 92 20.12 -16.65 -10.84
CA LEU A 92 20.27 -18.00 -10.30
C LEU A 92 20.86 -18.95 -11.34
N GLU A 93 22.06 -19.44 -11.07
CA GLU A 93 22.71 -20.54 -11.81
C GLU A 93 22.39 -21.90 -11.16
N GLY A 94 21.11 -22.30 -11.13
CA GLY A 94 20.69 -23.59 -10.58
C GLY A 94 19.29 -23.60 -9.93
N PRO A 95 18.88 -24.71 -9.30
CA PRO A 95 17.63 -24.76 -8.56
C PRO A 95 17.68 -23.78 -7.37
N PRO A 96 16.57 -23.08 -7.07
CA PRO A 96 16.54 -22.11 -5.99
C PRO A 96 16.77 -22.79 -4.62
N PRO A 97 17.54 -22.16 -3.71
CA PRO A 97 17.67 -22.64 -2.34
C PRO A 97 16.30 -22.65 -1.61
N ALA A 98 16.09 -23.61 -0.72
CA ALA A 98 14.84 -23.70 0.07
C ALA A 98 14.69 -22.53 1.07
N ASP A 99 15.81 -21.96 1.52
CA ASP A 99 15.87 -20.92 2.54
C ASP A 99 16.24 -19.56 1.95
N ALA A 100 15.61 -19.20 0.82
CA ALA A 100 15.83 -17.91 0.17
C ALA A 100 14.53 -17.32 -0.36
N PHE A 101 14.42 -16.00 -0.31
CA PHE A 101 13.33 -15.28 -0.96
C PHE A 101 13.67 -15.02 -2.41
N LEU A 102 12.83 -15.50 -3.31
CA LEU A 102 13.03 -15.35 -4.75
C LEU A 102 12.36 -14.08 -5.25
N ILE A 103 13.14 -13.13 -5.75
CA ILE A 103 12.66 -11.92 -6.39
C ILE A 103 12.62 -12.16 -7.89
N ASP A 104 11.46 -11.96 -8.51
CA ASP A 104 11.28 -12.01 -9.96
C ASP A 104 10.56 -10.75 -10.45
N TYR A 105 10.65 -10.52 -11.76
CA TYR A 105 10.09 -9.36 -12.42
C TYR A 105 8.83 -9.75 -13.20
N PHE A 106 7.83 -8.89 -13.16
CA PHE A 106 6.61 -9.14 -13.95
C PHE A 106 6.95 -9.11 -15.44
N LYS A 107 6.46 -10.08 -16.21
CA LYS A 107 6.64 -10.15 -17.67
C LYS A 107 5.50 -9.45 -18.41
N GLY A 108 5.79 -8.86 -19.57
CA GLY A 108 4.78 -8.46 -20.55
C GLY A 108 4.74 -6.97 -20.88
N ASN A 109 4.02 -6.63 -21.95
CA ASN A 109 4.02 -5.28 -22.52
C ASN A 109 3.08 -4.28 -21.80
N LYS A 110 3.09 -4.28 -20.47
CA LYS A 110 2.29 -3.34 -19.66
C LYS A 110 3.19 -2.22 -19.14
N ARG A 111 2.61 -1.02 -18.97
CA ARG A 111 3.30 0.07 -18.28
C ARG A 111 3.53 -0.33 -16.83
N ARG A 112 4.71 0.01 -16.32
CA ARG A 112 5.11 -0.30 -14.95
C ARG A 112 4.76 0.86 -14.03
N PHE A 113 4.52 0.56 -12.77
CA PHE A 113 4.33 1.55 -11.72
C PHE A 113 4.86 1.01 -10.40
N ALA A 114 5.25 1.94 -9.54
CA ALA A 114 5.54 1.69 -8.14
C ALA A 114 4.98 2.85 -7.33
N HIS A 115 4.42 2.54 -6.17
CA HIS A 115 3.77 3.49 -5.31
C HIS A 115 3.99 3.09 -3.84
N LEU A 116 4.30 4.08 -3.03
CA LEU A 116 4.59 3.97 -1.61
C LEU A 116 3.85 5.10 -0.87
N ASN A 117 3.08 4.74 0.14
CA ASN A 117 2.49 5.65 1.10
C ASN A 117 2.81 5.16 2.51
N VAL A 118 3.34 6.04 3.34
CA VAL A 118 3.55 5.82 4.77
C VAL A 118 2.89 6.98 5.50
N ASP A 119 2.02 6.67 6.44
CA ASP A 119 1.32 7.66 7.26
C ASP A 119 1.50 7.32 8.73
N ILE A 120 1.99 8.28 9.49
CA ILE A 120 2.18 8.16 10.93
C ILE A 120 1.43 9.33 11.55
N SER A 121 0.53 9.06 12.47
CA SER A 121 -0.15 10.11 13.25
C SER A 121 0.06 9.84 14.71
N GLY A 122 0.46 10.88 15.43
CA GLY A 122 0.68 10.81 16.86
C GLY A 122 -0.57 11.26 17.62
N PRO A 123 -0.37 11.73 18.86
CA PRO A 123 -1.46 12.23 19.68
C PRO A 123 -2.17 13.39 19.01
N GLY A 124 -3.49 13.40 19.17
CA GLY A 124 -4.35 14.48 18.76
C GLY A 124 -5.60 14.58 19.62
N LEU A 125 -6.08 15.81 19.81
CA LEU A 125 -7.28 16.14 20.54
C LEU A 125 -8.12 17.08 19.68
N ALA A 126 -9.40 16.81 19.55
CA ALA A 126 -10.37 17.76 19.03
C ALA A 126 -11.43 18.06 20.07
N LEU A 127 -11.79 19.34 20.19
CA LEU A 127 -12.79 19.86 21.11
C LEU A 127 -13.81 20.67 20.32
N LYS A 128 -15.08 20.47 20.65
CA LYS A 128 -16.19 21.27 20.14
C LYS A 128 -16.62 22.27 21.23
N ILE A 129 -16.65 23.56 20.88
CA ILE A 129 -16.99 24.67 21.76
C ILE A 129 -18.35 25.20 21.29
N GLY A 130 -19.42 24.90 22.04
CA GLY A 130 -20.78 25.19 21.60
C GLY A 130 -21.18 24.32 20.40
N ASP A 131 -22.01 24.88 19.50
CA ASP A 131 -22.55 24.13 18.37
C ASP A 131 -21.77 24.38 17.06
N ASP A 132 -21.11 25.53 16.94
CA ASP A 132 -20.54 26.02 15.67
C ASP A 132 -19.02 26.20 15.67
N GLN A 133 -18.35 26.00 16.81
CA GLN A 133 -16.90 26.17 16.91
C GLN A 133 -16.22 24.86 17.28
N SER A 134 -15.07 24.61 16.67
CA SER A 134 -14.21 23.51 17.05
C SER A 134 -12.75 23.89 16.92
N VAL A 135 -11.94 23.38 17.85
CA VAL A 135 -10.50 23.52 17.85
C VAL A 135 -9.91 22.12 17.95
N ALA A 136 -8.93 21.81 17.10
CA ALA A 136 -8.22 20.55 17.12
C ALA A 136 -6.71 20.77 17.03
N LEU A 137 -5.96 19.96 17.76
CA LEU A 137 -4.50 19.91 17.72
C LEU A 137 -4.10 18.46 17.49
N PHE A 138 -3.29 18.19 16.46
CA PHE A 138 -2.85 16.85 16.13
C PHE A 138 -1.47 16.87 15.48
N THR A 139 -0.79 15.73 15.54
CA THR A 139 0.50 15.52 14.89
C THR A 139 0.39 14.45 13.82
N LYS A 140 0.91 14.73 12.62
CA LYS A 140 0.87 13.82 11.48
C LYS A 140 2.09 13.98 10.59
N MET A 141 2.61 12.86 10.13
CA MET A 141 3.66 12.74 9.14
C MET A 141 3.17 11.83 8.01
N ARG A 142 3.36 12.27 6.76
CA ARG A 142 3.06 11.48 5.57
C ARG A 142 4.27 11.47 4.65
N ILE A 143 4.67 10.29 4.22
CA ILE A 143 5.61 10.07 3.13
C ILE A 143 4.83 9.44 1.98
N ALA A 144 4.84 10.09 0.82
CA ALA A 144 4.22 9.57 -0.39
C ALA A 144 5.25 9.64 -1.52
N GLY A 145 5.41 8.56 -2.26
CA GLY A 145 6.35 8.48 -3.36
C GLY A 145 5.88 7.48 -4.39
N GLY A 146 6.16 7.73 -5.66
CA GLY A 146 5.80 6.80 -6.70
C GLY A 146 6.37 7.18 -8.05
N ALA A 147 6.45 6.18 -8.91
CA ALA A 147 6.83 6.30 -10.30
C ALA A 147 5.65 5.79 -11.15
N PRO A 148 4.70 6.67 -11.52
CA PRO A 148 3.60 6.27 -12.38
C PRO A 148 4.08 6.12 -13.84
N ARG A 149 3.46 5.19 -14.59
CA ARG A 149 3.62 5.07 -16.05
C ARG A 149 5.07 4.90 -16.53
N LEU A 150 5.88 4.13 -15.80
CA LEU A 150 7.17 3.67 -16.31
C LEU A 150 6.96 2.91 -17.62
N GLN A 151 7.63 3.36 -18.68
CA GLN A 151 7.47 2.79 -20.01
C GLN A 151 7.96 1.33 -20.01
N THR A 152 7.35 0.48 -20.82
CA THR A 152 7.62 -0.97 -20.80
C THR A 152 9.06 -1.30 -21.19
N GLN A 153 9.72 -0.42 -21.94
CA GLN A 153 11.14 -0.52 -22.29
C GLN A 153 12.07 -0.55 -21.06
N PHE A 154 11.60 -0.07 -19.91
CA PHE A 154 12.32 -0.13 -18.63
C PHE A 154 12.01 -1.39 -17.81
N GLY A 155 11.12 -2.28 -18.27
CA GLY A 155 10.91 -3.58 -17.63
C GLY A 155 12.18 -4.44 -17.69
N TYR A 156 12.47 -5.17 -16.62
CA TYR A 156 13.74 -5.91 -16.50
C TYR A 156 13.97 -6.87 -17.69
N TYR A 157 13.01 -7.74 -17.98
CA TYR A 157 13.12 -8.71 -19.07
C TYR A 157 13.11 -8.04 -20.45
N GLU A 158 12.29 -7.01 -20.62
CA GLU A 158 12.21 -6.22 -21.86
C GLU A 158 13.50 -5.45 -22.12
N TYR A 159 14.23 -5.06 -21.07
CA TYR A 159 15.54 -4.42 -21.18
C TYR A 159 16.65 -5.43 -21.45
N GLN A 160 16.68 -6.55 -20.72
CA GLN A 160 17.73 -7.55 -20.79
C GLN A 160 17.75 -8.34 -22.12
N GLN A 161 16.58 -8.59 -22.73
CA GLN A 161 16.48 -9.31 -24.00
C GLN A 161 16.93 -8.48 -25.22
N ARG A 162 17.33 -7.22 -25.02
CA ARG A 162 17.68 -6.33 -26.12
C ARG A 162 19.13 -6.54 -26.57
N PRO A 163 19.41 -6.46 -27.88
CA PRO A 163 20.77 -6.50 -28.35
C PRO A 163 21.56 -5.30 -27.80
N LEU A 164 22.77 -5.57 -27.34
CA LEU A 164 23.70 -4.55 -26.86
C LEU A 164 23.93 -3.48 -27.94
N LEU A 165 24.11 -2.23 -27.50
CA LEU A 165 24.38 -1.07 -28.36
C LEU A 165 23.23 -0.66 -29.31
N THR A 166 22.00 -1.14 -29.07
CA THR A 166 20.82 -0.67 -29.82
C THR A 166 20.19 0.57 -29.19
N THR A 167 20.05 1.63 -29.98
CA THR A 167 19.30 2.83 -29.57
C THR A 167 17.81 2.52 -29.46
N PHE A 168 17.13 3.13 -28.51
CA PHE A 168 15.67 3.07 -28.39
C PHE A 168 15.09 4.45 -28.17
N SER A 169 13.93 4.66 -28.76
CA SER A 169 13.14 5.86 -28.51
C SER A 169 12.37 5.68 -27.22
N ILE A 170 12.60 6.60 -26.29
CA ILE A 170 11.80 6.77 -25.09
C ILE A 170 10.82 7.89 -25.44
N SER A 171 9.52 7.68 -25.26
CA SER A 171 8.59 8.82 -25.36
C SER A 171 8.93 9.84 -24.27
N ASN A 172 8.64 11.12 -24.47
CA ASN A 172 8.91 12.14 -23.44
C ASN A 172 8.34 11.67 -22.09
N PHE A 173 9.10 11.90 -21.02
CA PHE A 173 8.61 11.65 -19.67
C PHE A 173 7.40 12.56 -19.43
N GLU A 174 6.22 11.96 -19.41
CA GLU A 174 5.03 12.63 -18.94
C GLU A 174 5.11 12.63 -17.40
N GLY A 175 5.53 13.77 -16.84
CA GLY A 175 5.48 14.00 -15.40
C GLY A 175 4.08 13.72 -14.84
N ALA A 176 4.04 13.30 -13.58
CA ALA A 176 2.81 13.24 -12.79
C ALA A 176 2.33 14.65 -12.45
#